data_AF-A0A139MIH5-F1
#
_entry.id   AF-A0A139MIH5-F1
#
_cell.length_a   1.000
_cell.length_b   1.000
_cell.length_c   1.000
_cell.angle_alpha   90.00
_cell.angle_beta   90.00
_cell.angle_gamma   90.00
#
_symmetry.space_group_name_H-M   'P 1'
#
loop_
_entity.id
_entity.type
_entity.pdbx_description
1 polymer ?
#
loop_
_entity_poly.entity_id
_entity_poly.type
_entity_poly.pdbx_seq_one_letter_code
_entity_poly.pdbx_strand_id
1 'polypeptide(L)'
;MKKSQKTGGLIAMIATALFIDFNIFFGPSNLSWTAKWVIIGLVGLAQLVAIWSWLRIKPWPHNHQKDKEKTSFDLSAKLYVMLLFAAFLIYTVGIWIVTPSGESGIKEWILGIGLVIEAIVFCFFSLKNVKEQPDERFYANLAKAASLMFVLILGALMILAVIIGYTGSLTLYMGQVFIGIAALLFIFAVVYLIFERRG
;
A
#
# COMPACT_ATOMS: atom_id res chain seq x y z
N MET A 1 11.94 -32.43 2.52
CA MET A 1 13.19 -31.63 2.69
C MET A 1 13.22 -31.08 4.11
N LYS A 2 14.31 -31.34 4.86
CA LYS A 2 14.37 -31.32 6.33
C LYS A 2 14.30 -29.89 6.91
N LYS A 3 13.48 -29.70 7.96
CA LYS A 3 13.20 -28.47 8.72
C LYS A 3 14.47 -27.67 9.11
N SER A 4 15.59 -28.37 9.35
CA SER A 4 16.90 -27.79 9.69
C SER A 4 17.54 -26.99 8.55
N GLN A 5 17.30 -27.35 7.28
CA GLN A 5 17.84 -26.62 6.12
C GLN A 5 17.18 -25.25 5.93
N LYS A 6 15.90 -25.11 6.34
CA LYS A 6 15.18 -23.82 6.31
C LYS A 6 15.69 -22.85 7.38
N THR A 7 16.08 -23.36 8.55
CA THR A 7 16.61 -22.52 9.64
C THR A 7 18.04 -22.05 9.34
N GLY A 8 18.88 -22.92 8.80
CA GLY A 8 20.26 -22.57 8.42
C GLY A 8 20.34 -21.51 7.32
N GLY A 9 19.50 -21.60 6.29
CA GLY A 9 19.45 -20.60 5.21
C GLY A 9 19.00 -19.22 5.68
N LEU A 10 18.10 -19.16 6.67
CA LEU A 10 17.57 -17.89 7.19
C LEU A 10 18.58 -17.21 8.14
N ILE A 11 19.28 -17.99 8.96
CA ILE A 11 20.40 -17.50 9.78
C ILE A 11 21.52 -16.97 8.88
N ALA A 12 21.85 -17.66 7.79
CA ALA A 12 22.83 -17.20 6.82
C ALA A 12 22.40 -15.88 6.14
N MET A 13 21.10 -15.73 5.82
CA MET A 13 20.57 -14.50 5.22
C MET A 13 20.60 -13.31 6.20
N ILE A 14 20.23 -13.53 7.47
CA ILE A 14 20.32 -12.49 8.52
C ILE A 14 21.78 -12.11 8.79
N ALA A 15 22.68 -13.10 8.88
CA ALA A 15 24.11 -12.84 9.06
C ALA A 15 24.71 -12.07 7.87
N THR A 16 24.28 -12.38 6.64
CA THR A 16 24.69 -11.64 5.44
C THR A 16 24.17 -10.20 5.46
N ALA A 17 22.92 -9.98 5.88
CA ALA A 17 22.34 -8.65 5.98
C ALA A 17 23.05 -7.80 7.06
N LEU A 18 23.31 -8.37 8.23
CA LEU A 18 24.07 -7.71 9.30
C LEU A 18 25.52 -7.40 8.88
N PHE A 19 26.13 -8.27 8.05
CA PHE A 19 27.46 -8.03 7.50
C PHE A 19 27.49 -6.89 6.48
N ILE A 20 26.41 -6.73 5.69
CA ILE A 20 26.23 -5.59 4.78
C ILE A 20 26.02 -4.30 5.59
N ASP A 21 25.17 -4.33 6.61
CA ASP A 21 24.92 -3.17 7.49
C ASP A 21 26.19 -2.71 8.22
N PHE A 22 27.00 -3.66 8.70
CA PHE A 22 28.29 -3.38 9.33
C PHE A 22 29.29 -2.73 8.36
N ASN A 23 29.38 -3.22 7.12
CA ASN A 23 30.27 -2.65 6.10
C ASN A 23 29.81 -1.26 5.62
N ILE A 24 28.51 -0.98 5.55
CA ILE A 24 28.01 0.34 5.18
C ILE A 24 28.25 1.37 6.29
N PHE A 25 28.19 0.96 7.55
CA PHE A 25 28.40 1.86 8.68
C PHE A 25 29.90 2.15 8.92
N PHE A 26 30.72 1.11 8.99
CA PHE A 26 32.16 1.19 9.32
C PHE A 26 33.10 1.19 8.10
N GLY A 27 32.60 0.91 6.90
CA GLY A 27 33.41 0.93 5.69
C GLY A 27 33.78 2.36 5.27
N PRO A 28 34.89 2.54 4.52
CA PRO A 28 35.34 3.82 3.98
C PRO A 28 34.43 4.26 2.81
N SER A 29 33.18 4.56 3.12
CA SER A 29 32.18 5.04 2.17
C SER A 29 32.05 6.55 2.25
N ASN A 30 32.07 7.25 1.12
CA ASN A 30 31.92 8.71 0.99
C ASN A 30 30.48 9.22 1.24
N LEU A 31 29.67 8.46 1.99
CA LEU A 31 28.26 8.72 2.24
C LEU A 31 28.08 9.66 3.44
N SER A 32 27.21 10.66 3.31
CA SER A 32 26.88 11.57 4.40
C SER A 32 26.30 10.81 5.60
N TRP A 33 26.56 11.32 6.81
CA TRP A 33 26.11 10.67 8.05
C TRP A 33 24.60 10.40 8.04
N THR A 34 23.82 11.35 7.53
CA THR A 34 22.37 11.24 7.36
C THR A 34 21.96 10.10 6.41
N ALA A 35 22.65 9.94 5.28
CA ALA A 35 22.35 8.86 4.34
C ALA A 35 22.63 7.47 4.96
N LYS A 36 23.67 7.36 5.80
CA LYS A 36 23.97 6.13 6.56
C LYS A 36 22.82 5.76 7.51
N TRP A 37 22.29 6.73 8.26
CA TRP A 37 21.15 6.49 9.16
C TRP A 37 19.87 6.12 8.42
N VAL A 38 19.59 6.73 7.26
CA VAL A 38 18.41 6.41 6.46
C VAL A 38 18.48 4.98 5.92
N ILE A 39 19.63 4.57 5.39
CA ILE A 39 19.83 3.21 4.85
C ILE A 39 19.69 2.17 5.96
N ILE A 40 20.30 2.40 7.12
CA ILE A 40 20.19 1.51 8.29
C ILE A 40 18.74 1.43 8.77
N GLY A 41 18.02 2.55 8.81
CA GLY A 41 16.61 2.57 9.15
C GLY A 41 15.76 1.73 8.19
N LEU A 42 16.02 1.85 6.89
CA LEU A 42 15.28 1.14 5.85
C LEU A 42 15.56 -0.37 5.86
N VAL A 43 16.82 -0.77 6.02
CA VAL A 43 17.22 -2.19 6.13
C VAL A 43 16.76 -2.79 7.46
N GLY A 44 16.88 -2.06 8.56
CA GLY A 44 16.40 -2.47 9.88
C GLY A 44 14.88 -2.68 9.90
N LEU A 45 14.11 -1.81 9.24
CA LEU A 45 12.67 -2.00 9.08
C LEU A 45 12.35 -3.25 8.24
N ALA A 46 13.08 -3.51 7.15
CA ALA A 46 12.91 -4.71 6.34
C ALA A 46 13.22 -5.99 7.13
N GLN A 47 14.26 -5.99 7.97
CA GLN A 47 14.60 -7.09 8.87
C GLN A 47 13.54 -7.30 9.95
N LEU A 48 13.01 -6.23 10.55
CA LEU A 48 11.92 -6.31 11.52
C LEU A 48 10.65 -6.89 10.91
N VAL A 49 10.29 -6.48 9.69
CA VAL A 49 9.15 -7.06 8.96
C VAL A 49 9.39 -8.54 8.67
N ALA A 50 10.58 -8.94 8.24
CA ALA A 50 10.91 -10.35 7.98
C ALA A 50 10.85 -11.22 9.25
N ILE A 51 11.39 -10.72 10.36
CA ILE A 51 11.32 -11.39 11.68
C ILE A 51 9.88 -11.45 12.19
N TRP A 52 9.11 -10.37 12.01
CA TRP A 52 7.70 -10.32 12.42
C TRP A 52 6.82 -11.26 11.59
N SER A 53 7.04 -11.31 10.27
CA SER A 53 6.41 -12.30 9.38
C SER A 53 6.76 -13.72 9.79
N TRP A 54 8.00 -13.97 10.23
CA TRP A 54 8.42 -15.29 10.73
C TRP A 54 7.79 -15.65 12.08
N LEU A 55 7.74 -14.72 13.04
CA LEU A 55 7.12 -14.92 14.35
C LEU A 55 5.60 -15.17 14.25
N ARG A 56 4.95 -14.60 13.23
CA ARG A 56 3.54 -14.86 12.89
C ARG A 56 3.31 -16.22 12.20
N ILE A 57 4.36 -16.87 11.68
CA ILE A 57 4.29 -18.27 11.20
C ILE A 57 4.36 -19.18 12.42
N LYS A 58 3.23 -19.28 13.12
CA LYS A 58 3.00 -20.36 14.10
C LYS A 58 3.10 -21.69 13.34
N PRO A 59 3.84 -22.70 13.81
CA PRO A 59 3.81 -24.03 13.21
C PRO A 59 2.39 -24.59 13.39
N TRP A 60 1.58 -24.49 12.35
CA TRP A 60 0.23 -25.03 12.37
C TRP A 60 0.31 -26.54 12.59
N PRO A 61 -0.35 -27.08 13.63
CA PRO A 61 -0.30 -28.50 13.94
C PRO A 61 -0.92 -29.30 12.79
N HIS A 62 -0.19 -30.32 12.34
CA HIS A 62 -0.73 -31.38 11.49
C HIS A 62 -1.69 -32.25 12.31
N ASN A 63 -2.93 -31.80 12.50
CA ASN A 63 -4.09 -32.68 12.54
C ASN A 63 -5.39 -31.87 12.64
N HIS A 64 -6.49 -32.49 12.20
CA HIS A 64 -7.87 -32.00 12.14
C HIS A 64 -8.28 -31.28 10.85
N GLN A 65 -8.37 -32.10 9.81
CA GLN A 65 -9.61 -32.20 9.00
C GLN A 65 -10.85 -32.10 9.92
N LYS A 66 -11.86 -31.33 9.49
CA LYS A 66 -13.15 -31.00 10.15
C LYS A 66 -13.15 -29.68 10.93
N ASP A 67 -12.87 -28.60 10.23
CA ASP A 67 -13.82 -27.48 10.10
C ASP A 67 -13.43 -26.66 8.88
N LYS A 68 -14.32 -26.59 7.90
CA LYS A 68 -14.15 -25.78 6.69
C LYS A 68 -14.39 -24.31 7.03
N GLU A 69 -13.58 -23.73 7.90
CA GLU A 69 -13.52 -22.29 8.05
C GLU A 69 -12.50 -21.75 7.04
N LYS A 70 -13.03 -21.52 5.83
CA LYS A 70 -12.60 -20.54 4.81
C LYS A 70 -11.23 -19.89 5.06
N THR A 71 -10.17 -20.61 4.77
CA THR A 71 -8.85 -20.01 4.48
C THR A 71 -8.81 -19.54 3.03
N SER A 72 -9.80 -18.73 2.65
CA SER A 72 -9.81 -18.06 1.37
C SER A 72 -9.27 -16.64 1.52
N PHE A 73 -8.29 -16.32 0.68
CA PHE A 73 -7.94 -14.93 0.45
C PHE A 73 -9.06 -14.37 -0.43
N ASP A 74 -9.97 -13.68 0.24
CA ASP A 74 -11.25 -13.16 -0.25
C ASP A 74 -11.07 -12.27 -1.49
N LEU A 75 -11.75 -12.56 -2.60
CA LEU A 75 -11.71 -11.74 -3.82
C LEU A 75 -12.00 -10.25 -3.52
N SER A 76 -12.88 -10.01 -2.54
CA SER A 76 -13.17 -8.67 -2.01
C SER A 76 -11.95 -8.02 -1.36
N ALA A 77 -11.22 -8.77 -0.53
CA ALA A 77 -9.99 -8.26 0.10
C ALA A 77 -8.91 -7.94 -0.93
N LYS A 78 -8.80 -8.71 -2.03
CA LYS A 78 -7.90 -8.37 -3.15
C LYS A 78 -8.29 -7.03 -3.79
N LEU A 79 -9.57 -6.84 -4.11
CA LEU A 79 -10.06 -5.60 -4.71
C LEU A 79 -9.82 -4.40 -3.79
N TYR A 80 -10.15 -4.53 -2.50
CA TYR A 80 -9.92 -3.48 -1.49
C TYR A 80 -8.45 -3.08 -1.41
N VAL A 81 -7.54 -4.05 -1.27
CA VAL A 81 -6.10 -3.80 -1.18
C VAL A 81 -5.58 -3.15 -2.47
N MET A 82 -6.06 -3.60 -3.63
CA MET A 82 -5.68 -3.01 -4.92
C MET A 82 -6.14 -1.54 -5.05
N LEU A 83 -7.38 -1.24 -4.68
CA LEU A 83 -7.91 0.12 -4.67
C LEU A 83 -7.15 1.04 -3.70
N LEU A 84 -6.79 0.51 -2.53
CA LEU A 84 -6.05 1.24 -1.51
C LEU A 84 -4.63 1.59 -1.99
N PHE A 85 -3.91 0.64 -2.60
CA PHE A 85 -2.60 0.92 -3.19
C PHE A 85 -2.68 1.86 -4.40
N ALA A 86 -3.71 1.74 -5.24
CA ALA A 86 -3.94 2.70 -6.33
C ALA A 86 -4.19 4.11 -5.80
N ALA A 87 -4.96 4.26 -4.71
CA ALA A 87 -5.18 5.54 -4.05
C ALA A 87 -3.88 6.13 -3.50
N PHE A 88 -3.03 5.31 -2.86
CA PHE A 88 -1.72 5.77 -2.36
C PHE A 88 -0.77 6.20 -3.49
N LEU A 89 -0.70 5.43 -4.59
CA LEU A 89 0.12 5.82 -5.75
C LEU A 89 -0.29 7.20 -6.30
N ILE A 90 -1.59 7.40 -6.49
CA ILE A 90 -2.14 8.67 -6.99
C ILE A 90 -1.91 9.80 -5.97
N TYR A 91 -2.04 9.50 -4.69
CA TYR A 91 -1.79 10.45 -3.60
C TYR A 91 -0.32 10.89 -3.57
N THR A 92 0.63 9.95 -3.65
CA THR A 92 2.07 10.21 -3.66
C THR A 92 2.45 11.06 -4.87
N VAL A 93 1.89 10.81 -6.06
CA VAL A 93 2.04 11.69 -7.23
C VAL A 93 1.50 13.09 -6.96
N GLY A 94 0.31 13.20 -6.36
CA GLY A 94 -0.28 14.48 -6.01
C GLY A 94 0.60 15.29 -5.04
N ILE A 95 1.10 14.65 -3.98
CA ILE A 95 2.01 15.24 -3.00
C ILE A 95 3.32 15.67 -3.67
N TRP A 96 3.86 14.88 -4.60
CA TRP A 96 5.06 15.27 -5.34
C TRP A 96 4.85 16.59 -6.08
N ILE A 97 3.72 16.73 -6.78
CA ILE A 97 3.42 17.93 -7.58
C ILE A 97 3.14 19.14 -6.69
N VAL A 98 2.45 18.98 -5.56
CA VAL A 98 2.15 20.09 -4.64
C VAL A 98 3.38 20.55 -3.86
N THR A 99 4.29 19.63 -3.52
CA THR A 99 5.42 19.93 -2.65
C THR A 99 6.52 20.69 -3.42
N PRO A 100 6.91 21.92 -3.00
CA PRO A 100 7.97 22.68 -3.66
C PRO A 100 9.32 21.94 -3.63
N SER A 101 10.12 22.06 -4.68
CA SER A 101 11.48 21.47 -4.75
C SER A 101 12.47 22.30 -3.97
N GLY A 102 13.22 21.64 -3.07
CA GLY A 102 14.42 22.20 -2.47
C GLY A 102 15.66 21.92 -3.32
N GLU A 103 16.76 22.64 -3.07
CA GLU A 103 18.02 22.52 -3.82
C GLU A 103 18.69 21.14 -3.71
N SER A 104 18.38 20.39 -2.65
CA SER A 104 19.05 19.12 -2.33
C SER A 104 18.48 17.89 -3.07
N GLY A 105 17.38 18.04 -3.82
CA GLY A 105 16.74 16.92 -4.54
C GLY A 105 16.17 15.82 -3.63
N ILE A 106 16.16 16.02 -2.30
CA ILE A 106 15.81 14.98 -1.32
C ILE A 106 14.35 14.55 -1.48
N LYS A 107 13.44 15.47 -1.83
CA LYS A 107 12.03 15.12 -2.02
C LYS A 107 11.85 14.15 -3.19
N GLU A 108 12.58 14.34 -4.27
CA GLU A 108 12.49 13.54 -5.49
C GLU A 108 12.99 12.12 -5.21
N TRP A 109 14.06 11.99 -4.42
CA TRP A 109 14.56 10.70 -3.99
C TRP A 109 13.60 9.98 -3.04
N ILE A 110 13.08 10.64 -2.01
CA ILE A 110 12.18 10.01 -1.03
C ILE A 110 10.86 9.60 -1.68
N LEU A 111 10.21 10.51 -2.41
CA LEU A 111 8.95 10.23 -3.08
C LEU A 111 9.14 9.28 -4.26
N GLY A 112 10.25 9.37 -5.00
CA GLY A 112 10.60 8.45 -6.08
C GLY A 112 10.77 7.01 -5.60
N ILE A 113 11.58 6.81 -4.55
CA ILE A 113 11.79 5.48 -3.97
C ILE A 113 10.48 4.94 -3.39
N GLY A 114 9.73 5.77 -2.65
CA GLY A 114 8.42 5.39 -2.11
C GLY A 114 7.46 4.92 -3.20
N LEU A 115 7.36 5.68 -4.30
CA LEU A 115 6.47 5.37 -5.42
C LEU A 115 6.88 4.07 -6.14
N VAL A 116 8.17 3.81 -6.29
CA VAL A 116 8.67 2.53 -6.84
C VAL A 116 8.29 1.35 -5.94
N ILE A 117 8.46 1.48 -4.62
CA ILE A 117 8.07 0.44 -3.66
C ILE A 117 6.55 0.20 -3.71
N GLU A 118 5.75 1.27 -3.69
CA GLU A 118 4.29 1.20 -3.80
C GLU A 118 3.86 0.51 -5.10
N ALA A 119 4.49 0.85 -6.23
CA ALA A 119 4.20 0.25 -7.52
C ALA A 119 4.54 -1.25 -7.56
N ILE A 120 5.68 -1.66 -6.99
CA ILE A 120 6.06 -3.07 -6.88
C ILE A 120 5.04 -3.85 -6.06
N VAL A 121 4.64 -3.32 -4.91
CA VAL A 121 3.66 -3.96 -4.04
C VAL A 121 2.29 -4.01 -4.72
N PHE A 122 1.85 -2.94 -5.38
CA PHE A 122 0.63 -2.91 -6.17
C PHE A 122 0.64 -4.00 -7.26
N CYS A 123 1.69 -4.04 -8.08
CA CYS A 123 1.83 -5.06 -9.13
C CYS A 123 1.84 -6.48 -8.55
N PHE A 124 2.53 -6.71 -7.43
CA PHE A 124 2.54 -8.01 -6.76
C PHE A 124 1.12 -8.45 -6.37
N PHE A 125 0.33 -7.56 -5.75
CA PHE A 125 -1.06 -7.87 -5.39
C PHE A 125 -1.97 -8.00 -6.60
N SER A 126 -1.81 -7.21 -7.66
CA SER A 126 -2.59 -7.32 -8.89
C SER A 126 -2.38 -8.67 -9.58
N LEU A 127 -1.12 -9.11 -9.68
CA LEU A 127 -0.74 -10.37 -10.33
C LEU A 127 -1.03 -11.61 -9.47
N LYS A 128 -1.24 -11.45 -8.16
CA LYS A 128 -1.61 -12.55 -7.27
C LYS A 128 -2.99 -13.10 -7.66
N ASN A 129 -3.02 -14.30 -8.22
CA ASN A 129 -4.28 -14.98 -8.55
C ASN A 129 -5.05 -15.36 -7.29
N VAL A 130 -6.36 -15.11 -7.30
CA VAL A 130 -7.32 -15.54 -6.29
C VAL A 130 -8.15 -16.68 -6.88
N LYS A 131 -8.37 -17.73 -6.09
CA LYS A 131 -9.08 -18.95 -6.54
C LYS A 131 -10.60 -18.83 -6.43
N GLU A 132 -11.10 -17.79 -5.77
CA GLU A 132 -12.52 -17.51 -5.65
C GLU A 132 -13.07 -16.85 -6.91
N GLN A 133 -14.25 -17.30 -7.33
CA GLN A 133 -15.02 -16.63 -8.36
C GLN A 133 -15.91 -15.57 -7.72
N PRO A 134 -16.12 -14.42 -8.39
CA PRO A 134 -17.03 -13.39 -7.91
C PRO A 134 -18.45 -13.96 -7.83
N ASP A 135 -19.07 -13.82 -6.66
CA ASP A 135 -20.46 -14.19 -6.41
C ASP A 135 -21.40 -12.99 -6.61
N GLU A 136 -22.71 -13.22 -6.63
CA GLU A 136 -23.71 -12.16 -6.82
C GLU A 136 -23.63 -11.09 -5.72
N ARG A 137 -23.26 -11.50 -4.49
CA ARG A 137 -23.06 -10.60 -3.35
C ARG A 137 -21.91 -9.62 -3.59
N PHE A 138 -20.77 -10.10 -4.08
CA PHE A 138 -19.64 -9.24 -4.46
C PHE A 138 -20.06 -8.16 -5.45
N TYR A 139 -20.80 -8.53 -6.50
CA TYR A 139 -21.31 -7.57 -7.50
C TYR A 139 -22.32 -6.59 -6.91
N ALA A 140 -23.23 -7.06 -6.05
CA ALA A 140 -24.21 -6.21 -5.39
C ALA A 140 -23.53 -5.19 -4.45
N ASN A 141 -22.56 -5.62 -3.67
CA ASN A 141 -21.78 -4.75 -2.76
C ASN A 141 -20.94 -3.73 -3.55
N LEU A 142 -20.32 -4.17 -4.64
CA LEU A 142 -19.57 -3.30 -5.54
C LEU A 142 -20.48 -2.23 -6.17
N ALA A 143 -21.64 -2.65 -6.69
CA ALA A 143 -22.62 -1.75 -7.28
C ALA A 143 -23.18 -0.75 -6.26
N LYS A 144 -23.44 -1.19 -5.03
CA LYS A 144 -23.91 -0.32 -3.93
C LYS A 144 -22.85 0.69 -3.50
N ALA A 145 -21.58 0.28 -3.45
CA ALA A 145 -20.47 1.20 -3.19
C ALA A 145 -20.33 2.25 -4.31
N ALA A 146 -20.44 1.81 -5.57
CA ALA A 146 -20.36 2.69 -6.73
C ALA A 146 -21.52 3.68 -6.80
N SER A 147 -22.75 3.24 -6.55
CA SER A 147 -23.92 4.11 -6.55
C SER A 147 -23.88 5.14 -5.42
N LEU A 148 -23.41 4.76 -4.22
CA LEU A 148 -23.20 5.71 -3.13
C LEU A 148 -22.15 6.76 -3.51
N MET A 149 -21.02 6.35 -4.08
CA MET A 149 -19.99 7.28 -4.55
C MET A 149 -20.51 8.23 -5.62
N PHE A 150 -21.33 7.73 -6.55
CA PHE A 150 -21.94 8.57 -7.58
C PHE A 150 -22.81 9.68 -6.97
N VAL A 151 -23.64 9.35 -5.98
CA VAL A 151 -24.46 10.35 -5.27
C VAL A 151 -23.58 11.36 -4.52
N LEU A 152 -22.53 10.90 -3.83
CA LEU A 152 -21.61 11.80 -3.12
C LEU A 152 -20.89 12.76 -4.08
N ILE A 153 -20.43 12.26 -5.23
CA ILE A 153 -19.76 13.08 -6.26
C ILE A 153 -20.73 14.11 -6.83
N LEU A 154 -21.97 13.72 -7.15
CA LEU A 154 -22.98 14.68 -7.61
C LEU A 154 -23.24 15.77 -6.57
N GLY A 155 -23.39 15.41 -5.30
CA GLY A 155 -23.57 16.37 -4.22
C GLY A 155 -22.37 17.32 -4.08
N ALA A 156 -21.15 16.80 -4.12
CA ALA A 156 -19.93 17.60 -4.06
C ALA A 156 -19.81 18.56 -5.27
N LEU A 157 -20.15 18.09 -6.48
CA LEU A 157 -20.14 18.91 -7.69
C LEU A 157 -21.20 20.03 -7.63
N MET A 158 -22.38 19.77 -7.07
CA MET A 158 -23.39 20.81 -6.87
C MET A 158 -22.92 21.88 -5.89
N ILE A 159 -22.32 21.48 -4.76
CA ILE A 159 -21.74 22.43 -3.79
C ILE A 159 -20.64 23.25 -4.46
N LEU A 160 -19.75 22.60 -5.21
CA LEU A 160 -18.67 23.27 -5.93
C LEU A 160 -19.22 24.27 -6.96
N ALA A 161 -20.27 23.91 -7.70
CA ALA A 161 -20.92 24.81 -8.66
C ALA A 161 -21.52 26.05 -7.96
N VAL A 162 -22.15 25.89 -6.79
CA VAL A 162 -22.65 27.01 -5.99
C VAL A 162 -21.50 27.92 -5.55
N ILE A 163 -20.41 27.35 -5.04
CA ILE A 163 -19.23 28.12 -4.62
C ILE A 163 -18.67 28.92 -5.80
N ILE A 164 -18.47 28.29 -6.96
CA ILE A 164 -17.99 28.96 -8.17
C ILE A 164 -18.95 30.06 -8.60
N GLY A 165 -20.27 29.85 -8.48
CA GLY A 165 -21.28 30.86 -8.78
C GLY A 165 -21.14 32.13 -7.93
N TYR A 166 -20.66 32.01 -6.68
CA TYR A 166 -20.41 33.16 -5.81
C TYR A 166 -19.00 33.75 -5.95
N THR A 167 -17.97 32.93 -6.17
CA THR A 167 -16.56 33.37 -6.21
C THR A 167 -16.04 33.66 -7.62
N GLY A 168 -16.82 33.36 -8.65
CA GLY A 168 -16.54 33.61 -10.07
C GLY A 168 -15.68 32.52 -10.72
N SER A 169 -14.45 32.34 -10.25
CA SER A 169 -13.52 31.34 -10.82
C SER A 169 -12.73 30.59 -9.76
N LEU A 170 -12.48 29.31 -10.01
CA LEU A 170 -11.69 28.43 -9.15
C LEU A 170 -10.45 27.97 -9.92
N THR A 171 -9.28 28.33 -9.42
CA THR A 171 -8.01 27.80 -9.95
C THR A 171 -7.69 26.49 -9.24
N LEU A 172 -7.66 25.38 -9.99
CA LEU A 172 -7.24 24.07 -9.49
C LEU A 172 -5.84 23.73 -9.99
N TYR A 173 -4.94 23.43 -9.05
CA TYR A 173 -3.61 22.94 -9.39
C TYR A 173 -3.65 21.42 -9.62
N MET A 174 -2.89 20.93 -10.61
CA MET A 174 -2.78 19.50 -10.94
C MET A 174 -2.61 18.61 -9.70
N GLY A 175 -1.70 18.97 -8.79
CA GLY A 175 -1.46 18.20 -7.58
C GLY A 175 -2.67 18.10 -6.65
N GLN A 176 -3.48 19.16 -6.56
CA GLN A 176 -4.74 19.14 -5.79
C GLN A 176 -5.77 18.20 -6.42
N VAL A 177 -5.81 18.13 -7.75
CA VAL A 177 -6.69 17.21 -8.49
C VAL A 177 -6.30 15.75 -8.20
N PHE A 178 -5.01 15.42 -8.27
CA PHE A 178 -4.53 14.07 -7.94
C PHE A 178 -4.86 13.68 -6.48
N ILE A 179 -4.64 14.58 -5.52
CA ILE A 179 -5.01 14.35 -4.11
C ILE A 179 -6.52 14.12 -3.98
N GLY A 180 -7.34 14.90 -4.69
CA GLY A 180 -8.81 14.71 -4.71
C GLY A 180 -9.23 13.36 -5.26
N ILE A 181 -8.63 12.90 -6.37
CA ILE A 181 -8.89 11.58 -6.97
C ILE A 181 -8.49 10.47 -5.99
N ALA A 182 -7.32 10.57 -5.37
CA ALA A 182 -6.86 9.60 -4.37
C ALA A 182 -7.83 9.52 -3.18
N ALA A 183 -8.30 10.67 -2.68
CA ALA A 183 -9.28 10.71 -1.60
C ALA A 183 -10.60 10.01 -1.99
N LEU A 184 -11.11 10.25 -3.20
CA LEU A 184 -12.32 9.58 -3.69
C LEU A 184 -12.13 8.06 -3.82
N LEU A 185 -10.99 7.60 -4.36
CA LEU A 185 -10.68 6.17 -4.44
C LEU A 185 -10.55 5.53 -3.06
N PHE A 186 -9.94 6.22 -2.11
CA PHE A 186 -9.84 5.75 -0.72
C PHE A 186 -11.22 5.63 -0.07
N ILE A 187 -12.08 6.65 -0.21
CA ILE A 187 -13.44 6.62 0.32
C ILE A 187 -14.22 5.46 -0.32
N PHE A 188 -14.12 5.27 -1.63
CA PHE A 188 -14.75 4.13 -2.31
C PHE A 188 -14.28 2.79 -1.74
N ALA A 189 -12.97 2.61 -1.54
CA ALA A 189 -12.41 1.39 -0.97
C ALA A 189 -12.96 1.12 0.44
N VAL A 190 -13.06 2.15 1.28
CA VAL A 190 -13.62 2.04 2.65
C VAL A 190 -15.11 1.71 2.61
N VAL A 191 -15.90 2.40 1.77
CA VAL A 191 -17.34 2.14 1.63
C VAL A 191 -17.59 0.71 1.15
N TYR A 192 -16.82 0.26 0.14
CA TYR A 192 -16.89 -1.10 -0.36
C TYR A 192 -16.61 -2.12 0.75
N LEU A 193 -15.55 -1.92 1.54
CA LEU A 193 -15.23 -2.78 2.69
C LEU A 193 -16.35 -2.81 3.73
N ILE A 194 -16.98 -1.67 4.02
CA ILE A 194 -18.10 -1.59 4.97
C ILE A 194 -19.30 -2.40 4.47
N PHE A 195 -19.64 -2.32 3.19
CA PHE A 195 -20.73 -3.11 2.62
C PHE A 195 -20.40 -4.59 2.58
N GLU A 196 -19.16 -4.96 2.24
CA GLU A 196 -18.77 -6.37 2.26
C GLU A 196 -18.87 -6.97 3.66
N ARG A 197 -18.47 -6.26 4.70
CA ARG A 197 -18.55 -6.76 6.09
C ARG A 197 -19.97 -6.87 6.65
N ARG A 198 -20.96 -6.24 6.03
CA ARG A 198 -22.35 -6.21 6.49
C ARG A 198 -23.27 -7.19 5.75
N GLY A 199 -22.87 -7.65 4.57
CA GLY A 199 -23.57 -8.70 3.83
C GLY A 199 -23.40 -10.07 4.48
#